data_AF-A0AAU5I8W8-F1
#
_entry.id   AF-A0AAU5I8W8-F1
#
_cell.length_a   1.000
_cell.length_b   1.000
_cell.length_c   1.000
_cell.angle_alpha   90.00
_cell.angle_beta   90.00
_cell.angle_gamma   90.00
#
_symmetry.space_group_name_H-M   'P 1'
#
loop_
_entity.id
_entity.type
_entity.pdbx_description
1 polymer ?
#
loop_
_entity_poly.entity_id
_entity_poly.type
_entity_poly.pdbx_seq_one_letter_code
_entity_poly.pdbx_strand_id
1 'polypeptide(L)'
;MVFDVIGGDIQKRSADLVEAGGTPVSIVGPVEARPAAGLAVDFVVEAGRAELSEIVRRVRDGRPRTNIDDVSALDDAVAALNPTERRRGKPVIRVRP
;
A
#
# COMPACT_ATOMS: atom_id res chain seq x y z
N MET A 1 -7.37 -6.04 12.07
CA MET A 1 -7.15 -6.03 10.60
C MET A 1 -5.67 -5.83 10.35
N VAL A 2 -5.11 -6.50 9.35
CA VAL A 2 -3.70 -6.36 8.93
C VAL A 2 -3.67 -6.06 7.44
N PHE A 3 -2.87 -5.07 7.03
CA PHE A 3 -2.56 -4.81 5.62
C PHE A 3 -1.16 -5.35 5.32
N ASP A 4 -1.08 -6.31 4.40
CA ASP A 4 0.17 -6.93 3.98
C ASP A 4 0.60 -6.40 2.61
N VAL A 5 1.80 -5.81 2.60
CA VAL A 5 2.46 -5.27 1.40
C VAL A 5 3.81 -5.95 1.16
N ILE A 6 4.09 -7.06 1.86
CA ILE A 6 5.39 -7.75 1.86
C ILE A 6 5.27 -9.22 1.44
N GLY A 7 4.30 -9.96 2.00
CA GLY A 7 4.05 -11.35 1.64
C GLY A 7 4.92 -12.37 2.37
N GLY A 8 4.87 -13.62 1.92
CA GLY A 8 5.71 -14.73 2.37
C GLY A 8 5.68 -14.97 3.89
N ASP A 9 6.85 -15.20 4.49
CA ASP A 9 6.94 -15.51 5.93
C ASP A 9 6.56 -14.34 6.84
N ILE A 10 6.56 -13.11 6.34
CA ILE A 10 6.05 -11.95 7.09
C ILE A 10 4.52 -11.99 7.13
N GLN A 11 3.88 -12.35 6.02
CA GLN A 11 2.43 -12.55 5.98
C GLN A 11 2.00 -13.65 6.95
N LYS A 12 2.68 -14.80 6.96
CA LYS A 12 2.37 -15.93 7.87
C LYS A 12 2.40 -15.49 9.33
N ARG A 13 3.50 -14.87 9.76
CA ARG A 13 3.66 -14.37 11.13
C ARG A 13 2.64 -13.30 11.48
N SER A 14 2.25 -12.46 10.51
CA SER A 14 1.25 -11.41 10.74
C SER A 14 -0.18 -11.96 10.82
N ALA A 15 -0.48 -13.04 10.11
CA ALA A 15 -1.79 -13.70 10.15
C ALA A 15 -2.08 -14.32 11.53
N ASP A 16 -1.04 -14.85 12.20
CA ASP A 16 -1.15 -15.39 13.56
C ASP A 16 -1.48 -14.32 14.62
N LEU A 17 -1.24 -13.04 14.31
CA LEU A 17 -1.57 -11.90 15.19
C LEU A 17 -3.01 -11.42 15.00
N VAL A 18 -3.75 -11.94 14.03
CA VAL A 18 -5.11 -11.50 13.75
C VAL A 18 -6.07 -12.17 14.73
N GLU A 19 -6.64 -11.36 15.62
CA GLU A 19 -7.70 -11.79 16.55
C GLU A 19 -8.93 -12.33 15.81
N ALA A 20 -9.76 -13.10 16.52
CA ALA A 20 -11.02 -13.61 16.01
C ALA A 20 -11.91 -12.47 15.47
N GLY A 21 -12.48 -12.66 14.29
CA GLY A 21 -13.25 -11.67 13.52
C GLY A 21 -12.39 -10.71 12.70
N GLY A 22 -11.06 -10.78 12.80
CA GLY A 22 -10.14 -9.95 12.02
C GLY A 22 -9.96 -10.41 10.57
N THR A 23 -9.29 -9.56 9.79
CA THR A 23 -9.04 -9.78 8.36
C THR A 23 -7.62 -9.37 7.99
N PRO A 24 -6.75 -10.29 7.53
CA PRO A 24 -5.59 -9.96 6.71
C PRO A 24 -6.04 -9.60 5.28
N VAL A 25 -5.51 -8.49 4.78
CA VAL A 25 -5.70 -8.00 3.41
C VAL A 25 -4.31 -7.88 2.76
N SER A 26 -4.04 -8.70 1.75
CA SER A 26 -2.76 -8.71 1.02
C SER A 26 -2.92 -8.11 -0.37
N ILE A 27 -1.98 -7.25 -0.79
CA ILE A 27 -1.92 -6.74 -2.17
C ILE A 27 -0.83 -7.40 -3.01
N VAL A 28 -0.02 -8.27 -2.40
CA VAL A 28 1.17 -8.89 -3.00
C VAL A 28 0.92 -10.32 -3.50
N GLY A 29 -0.31 -10.82 -3.33
CA GLY A 29 -0.73 -12.14 -3.75
C GLY A 29 -1.49 -12.90 -2.66
N PRO A 30 -1.82 -14.18 -2.92
CA PRO A 30 -2.69 -14.98 -2.07
C PRO A 30 -2.25 -15.02 -0.61
N VAL A 31 -3.22 -15.01 0.30
CA VAL A 31 -2.95 -15.16 1.74
C VAL A 31 -2.73 -16.64 2.06
N GLU A 32 -1.51 -17.02 2.42
CA GLU A 32 -1.12 -18.41 2.71
C GLU A 32 -1.62 -18.90 4.08
N ALA A 33 -1.80 -17.98 5.04
CA ALA A 33 -2.23 -18.29 6.40
C ALA A 33 -3.59 -17.64 6.71
N ARG A 34 -4.61 -18.45 6.97
CA ARG A 34 -5.95 -17.97 7.32
C ARG A 34 -6.10 -17.88 8.85
N PRO A 35 -6.61 -16.77 9.39
CA PRO A 35 -6.93 -16.69 10.81
C PRO A 35 -7.93 -17.79 11.19
N ALA A 36 -7.79 -18.36 12.39
CA ALA A 36 -8.63 -19.46 12.88
C ALA A 36 -10.14 -19.13 12.87
N ALA A 37 -10.50 -17.85 13.01
CA ALA A 37 -11.87 -17.36 12.90
C ALA A 37 -11.87 -15.99 12.20
N GLY A 38 -11.63 -15.93 10.89
CA GLY A 38 -11.59 -14.67 10.15
C GLY A 38 -11.66 -14.85 8.63
N LEU A 39 -11.66 -13.73 7.91
CA LEU A 39 -11.60 -13.70 6.45
C LEU A 39 -10.18 -13.40 5.99
N ALA A 40 -9.74 -13.97 4.88
CA ALA A 40 -8.49 -13.59 4.24
C ALA A 40 -8.80 -13.01 2.86
N VAL A 41 -8.31 -11.80 2.58
CA VAL A 41 -8.56 -11.10 1.33
C VAL A 41 -7.27 -11.00 0.54
N ASP A 42 -7.29 -11.60 -0.65
CA ASP A 42 -6.34 -11.31 -1.72
C ASP A 42 -6.89 -10.13 -2.53
N PHE A 43 -6.26 -8.97 -2.39
CA PHE A 43 -6.68 -7.73 -3.02
C PHE A 43 -5.95 -7.58 -4.35
N VAL A 44 -6.64 -7.96 -5.43
CA VAL A 44 -6.19 -7.70 -6.80
C VAL A 44 -6.28 -6.21 -7.08
N VAL A 45 -5.15 -5.60 -7.45
CA VAL A 45 -5.02 -4.15 -7.61
C VAL A 45 -5.64 -3.70 -8.94
N GLU A 46 -6.95 -3.49 -8.95
CA GLU A 46 -7.64 -2.72 -9.99
C GLU A 46 -8.25 -1.47 -9.36
N ALA A 47 -7.88 -0.29 -9.86
CA ALA A 47 -8.33 0.97 -9.29
C ALA A 47 -9.77 1.27 -9.73
N GLY A 48 -10.72 1.06 -8.82
CA GLY A 48 -12.13 1.39 -9.02
C GLY A 48 -12.41 2.91 -9.00
N ARG A 49 -13.24 3.37 -9.94
CA ARG A 49 -13.58 4.81 -10.07
C ARG A 49 -14.26 5.37 -8.82
N ALA A 50 -15.13 4.59 -8.18
CA ALA A 50 -15.88 5.03 -7.01
C ALA A 50 -14.93 5.25 -5.82
N GLU A 51 -14.05 4.29 -5.56
CA GLU A 51 -13.04 4.33 -4.50
C GLU A 51 -12.02 5.45 -4.73
N LEU A 52 -11.56 5.64 -5.97
CA LEU A 52 -10.70 6.78 -6.32
C LEU A 52 -11.38 8.13 -6.04
N SER A 53 -12.67 8.25 -6.34
CA SER A 53 -13.46 9.46 -6.06
C SER A 53 -13.58 9.71 -4.55
N GLU A 54 -13.72 8.65 -3.75
CA GLU A 54 -13.70 8.78 -2.29
C GLU A 54 -12.34 9.24 -1.75
N ILE A 55 -11.24 8.69 -2.29
CA ILE A 55 -9.88 9.12 -1.91
C ILE A 55 -9.69 10.60 -2.21
N VAL A 56 -10.07 11.06 -3.41
CA VAL A 56 -10.00 12.48 -3.79
C VAL A 56 -10.77 13.36 -2.81
N ARG A 57 -12.01 12.99 -2.47
CA ARG A 57 -12.81 13.75 -1.50
C ARG A 57 -12.11 13.83 -0.14
N ARG A 58 -11.65 12.69 0.39
CA ARG A 58 -11.00 12.65 1.71
C ARG A 58 -9.70 13.45 1.74
N VAL A 59 -8.92 13.46 0.65
CA VAL A 59 -7.71 14.29 0.52
C VAL A 59 -8.05 15.77 0.54
N ARG A 60 -9.10 16.19 -0.17
CA ARG A 60 -9.59 17.59 -0.13
C ARG A 60 -10.07 18.00 1.26
N ASP A 61 -10.68 17.06 1.98
CA ASP A 61 -11.10 17.25 3.38
C ASP A 61 -9.91 17.22 4.37
N GLY A 62 -8.66 17.07 3.90
CA GLY A 62 -7.45 17.05 4.72
C GLY A 62 -7.29 15.81 5.61
N ARG A 63 -8.06 14.74 5.35
CA ARG A 63 -8.07 13.52 6.16
C ARG A 63 -6.82 12.67 5.93
N PRO A 64 -6.54 12.14 4.73
CA PRO A 64 -5.20 11.75 4.34
C PRO A 64 -4.35 12.97 4.00
N ARG A 65 -3.10 12.97 4.44
CA ARG A 65 -2.05 13.86 3.92
C ARG A 65 -1.13 13.05 3.02
N THR A 66 -0.70 13.62 1.91
CA THR A 66 0.28 12.99 1.04
C THR A 66 1.62 12.88 1.76
N ASN A 67 2.15 11.66 1.82
CA ASN A 67 3.48 11.40 2.34
C ASN A 67 4.46 11.32 1.16
N ILE A 68 4.99 12.48 0.76
CA ILE A 68 5.90 12.63 -0.36
C ILE A 68 7.33 12.55 0.18
N ASP A 69 8.15 11.69 -0.42
CA ASP A 69 9.56 11.53 -0.04
C ASP A 69 10.43 12.57 -0.74
N ASP A 70 10.39 12.56 -2.08
CA ASP A 70 11.11 13.50 -2.94
C ASP A 70 10.28 13.81 -4.20
N VAL A 71 10.53 14.99 -4.78
CA VAL A 71 10.00 15.40 -6.08
C VAL A 71 11.16 15.66 -7.04
N SER A 72 11.43 14.71 -7.92
CA SER A 72 12.57 14.76 -8.85
C SER A 72 12.12 15.15 -10.26
N ALA A 73 13.02 15.74 -11.05
CA ALA A 73 12.78 16.00 -12.46
C ALA A 73 12.68 14.68 -13.26
N LEU A 74 12.09 14.74 -14.45
CA LEU A 74 12.01 13.56 -15.33
C LEU A 74 13.40 13.01 -15.69
N ASP A 75 14.39 13.87 -15.90
CA ASP A 75 15.76 13.46 -16.24
C ASP A 75 16.40 12.61 -15.12
N ASP A 76 15.96 12.82 -13.87
CA ASP A 76 16.45 12.09 -12.69
C ASP A 76 15.59 10.86 -12.35
N ALA A 77 14.56 10.53 -13.14
CA ALA A 77 13.55 9.54 -12.79
C ALA A 77 14.12 8.14 -12.50
N VAL A 78 15.18 7.72 -13.20
CA VAL A 78 15.80 6.40 -13.00
C VAL A 78 16.41 6.30 -11.61
N ALA A 79 17.20 7.30 -11.19
CA ALA A 79 17.77 7.36 -9.85
C ALA A 79 16.67 7.53 -8.80
N ALA A 80 15.69 8.39 -9.11
CA ALA A 80 14.53 8.63 -8.26
C ALA A 80 13.59 7.43 -8.14
N LEU A 81 13.70 6.35 -8.92
CA LEU A 81 12.92 5.13 -8.76
C LEU A 81 13.73 3.93 -8.26
N ASN A 82 15.06 4.06 -8.21
CA ASN A 82 15.98 3.02 -7.71
C ASN A 82 16.84 3.55 -6.56
N PRO A 83 16.25 3.90 -5.40
CA PRO A 83 17.02 4.42 -4.28
C PRO A 83 17.93 3.35 -3.70
N THR A 84 19.14 3.75 -3.31
CA THR A 84 20.08 2.90 -2.56
C THR A 84 19.73 2.79 -1.08
N GLU A 85 18.83 3.66 -0.59
CA GLU A 85 18.38 3.71 0.79
C GLU A 85 16.86 3.58 0.91
N ARG A 86 16.39 3.29 2.13
CA ARG A 86 14.97 3.15 2.42
C ARG A 86 14.27 4.51 2.40
N ARG A 87 13.23 4.63 1.58
CA ARG A 87 12.35 5.80 1.52
C ARG A 87 11.26 5.81 2.59
N ARG A 88 10.79 7.00 2.94
CA ARG A 88 9.71 7.19 3.91
C ARG A 88 8.40 7.68 3.30
N GLY A 89 8.31 7.79 1.97
CA GLY A 89 7.10 8.22 1.27
C GLY A 89 7.08 7.84 -0.22
N LYS A 90 6.15 8.44 -0.96
CA LYS A 90 6.01 8.25 -2.41
C LYS A 90 6.99 9.17 -3.15
N PRO A 91 7.89 8.65 -4.01
CA PRO A 91 8.64 9.48 -4.95
C PRO A 91 7.69 10.03 -6.03
N VAL A 92 7.85 11.30 -6.39
CA VAL A 92 7.05 11.96 -7.43
C VAL A 92 7.98 12.44 -8.54
N ILE A 93 7.70 12.05 -9.79
CA ILE A 93 8.44 12.53 -10.95
C ILE A 93 7.69 13.70 -11.58
N ARG A 94 8.33 14.86 -11.63
CA ARG A 94 7.82 16.06 -12.29
C ARG A 94 8.17 16.00 -13.78
N VAL A 95 7.15 15.84 -14.62
CA VAL A 95 7.29 15.65 -16.08
C VAL A 95 7.29 16.98 -16.86
N ARG A 96 6.71 18.05 -16.29
CA ARG A 96 6.69 19.40 -16.87
C ARG A 96 6.89 20.44 -15.76
N PRO A 97 7.45 21.63 -16.06
CA PRO A 97 7.43 22.75 -15.13
C PRO A 97 6.01 23.06 -14.64
#